data_AF-A0A940BUX7-F1
#
_entry.id   AF-A0A940BUX7-F1
#
_cell.length_a   1.000
_cell.length_b   1.000
_cell.length_c   1.000
_cell.angle_alpha   90.00
_cell.angle_beta   90.00
_cell.angle_gamma   90.00
#
_symmetry.space_group_name_H-M   'P 1'
#
loop_
_entity.id
_entity.type
_entity.pdbx_description
1 polymer ?
#
loop_
_entity_poly.entity_id
_entity_poly.type
_entity_poly.pdbx_seq_one_letter_code
_entity_poly.pdbx_strand_id
1 'polypeptide(L)' 'MFGLFSKRDKQLEAIVYQIKVDLSNNYKDNAIEGIEKLAKLIDEKKAAGTLKDASFYENALEEFREDVKNFKRTY' A
#
# COMPACT_ATOMS: atom_id res chain seq x y z
N MET A 1 28.76 10.10 -0.67
CA MET A 1 27.45 10.22 -1.33
C MET A 1 26.41 9.71 -0.34
N PHE A 2 25.90 10.57 0.54
CA PHE A 2 25.03 10.17 1.66
C PHE A 2 23.56 10.16 1.21
N GLY A 3 22.87 9.09 1.56
CA GLY A 3 21.61 8.64 0.97
C GLY A 3 20.45 9.61 1.12
N LEU A 4 19.85 9.94 -0.02
CA LEU A 4 18.50 10.47 -0.18
C LEU A 4 17.44 9.37 0.01
N PHE A 5 17.56 8.56 1.07
CA PHE A 5 16.42 7.75 1.52
C PHE A 5 15.48 8.71 2.24
N SER A 6 14.61 9.32 1.44
CA SER A 6 13.44 10.05 1.91
C SER A 6 12.81 9.25 3.05
N LYS A 7 12.64 9.86 4.23
CA LYS A 7 12.02 9.23 5.41
C LYS A 7 10.58 8.88 5.06
N ARG A 8 10.38 7.73 4.41
CA ARG A 8 9.07 7.16 4.18
C ARG A 8 8.46 6.77 5.52
N ASP A 9 7.14 6.80 5.55
CA ASP A 9 6.39 6.51 6.75
C ASP A 9 6.42 5.01 6.98
N LYS A 10 7.08 4.59 8.07
CA LYS A 10 7.27 3.17 8.39
C LYS A 10 5.96 2.40 8.51
N GLN A 11 4.87 3.05 8.94
CA GLN A 11 3.57 2.39 9.06
C GLN A 11 2.97 2.13 7.68
N LEU A 12 2.99 3.14 6.80
CA LEU A 12 2.53 2.97 5.42
C LEU A 12 3.38 1.93 4.66
N GLU A 13 4.71 1.95 4.82
CA GLU A 13 5.59 0.96 4.21
C GLU A 13 5.32 -0.47 4.69
N ALA A 14 5.06 -0.65 6.00
CA ALA A 14 4.72 -1.96 6.54
C ALA A 14 3.42 -2.51 5.94
N ILE A 15 2.42 -1.67 5.76
CA ILE A 15 1.15 -2.08 5.13
C ILE A 15 1.36 -2.44 3.66
N VAL A 16 2.10 -1.62 2.90
CA VAL A 16 2.47 -1.90 1.50
C VAL A 16 3.19 -3.25 1.39
N TYR A 17 4.14 -3.52 2.28
CA TYR A 17 4.85 -4.79 2.30
C TYR A 17 3.91 -5.97 2.58
N GLN A 18 3.01 -5.83 3.56
CA GLN A 18 2.05 -6.86 3.91
C GLN A 18 1.11 -7.19 2.73
N ILE A 19 0.57 -6.18 2.04
CA ILE A 19 -0.27 -6.38 0.85
C ILE A 19 0.47 -7.17 -0.23
N LYS A 20 1.76 -6.85 -0.47
CA LYS A 20 2.58 -7.60 -1.44
C LYS A 20 2.76 -9.06 -1.05
N VAL A 21 2.97 -9.33 0.23
CA VAL A 21 3.06 -10.70 0.76
C VAL A 21 1.73 -11.42 0.55
N ASP A 22 0.61 -10.79 0.90
CA ASP A 22 -0.72 -11.39 0.76
C ASP A 22 -1.07 -11.68 -0.70
N LEU A 23 -0.81 -10.75 -1.62
CA LEU A 23 -0.97 -10.96 -3.06
C LEU A 23 -0.10 -12.11 -3.58
N SER A 24 1.18 -12.16 -3.15
CA SER A 24 2.11 -13.24 -3.55
C SER A 24 1.69 -14.62 -3.04
N ASN A 25 0.95 -14.68 -1.93
CA ASN A 25 0.44 -15.93 -1.34
C ASN A 25 -0.99 -16.27 -1.75
N ASN A 26 -1.60 -15.51 -2.65
CA ASN A 26 -3.01 -15.68 -3.05
C ASN A 26 -4.04 -15.43 -1.93
N TYR A 27 -3.69 -14.64 -0.92
CA TYR A 27 -4.62 -14.19 0.12
C TYR A 27 -5.36 -12.93 -0.33
N LYS A 28 -6.27 -13.09 -1.29
CA LYS A 28 -7.01 -11.97 -1.91
C LYS A 28 -7.78 -11.14 -0.89
N ASP A 29 -8.51 -11.76 0.02
CA ASP A 29 -9.32 -11.06 1.03
C ASP A 29 -8.43 -10.25 1.99
N ASN A 30 -7.31 -10.83 2.44
CA ASN A 30 -6.33 -10.12 3.28
C ASN A 30 -5.70 -8.93 2.53
N ALA A 31 -5.39 -9.10 1.25
CA ALA A 31 -4.86 -8.03 0.42
C ALA A 31 -5.88 -6.89 0.26
N ILE A 32 -7.18 -7.20 0.07
CA ILE A 32 -8.26 -6.19 0.03
C ILE A 32 -8.33 -5.41 1.34
N GLU A 33 -8.33 -6.11 2.49
CA GLU A 33 -8.31 -5.44 3.80
C GLU A 33 -7.07 -4.54 3.97
N GLY A 34 -5.91 -5.01 3.50
CA GLY A 34 -4.67 -4.24 3.53
C GLY A 34 -4.76 -2.97 2.67
N ILE A 35 -5.33 -3.07 1.47
CA ILE A 35 -5.57 -1.94 0.55
C ILE A 35 -6.49 -0.90 1.20
N GLU A 36 -7.59 -1.32 1.84
CA GLU A 36 -8.50 -0.41 2.54
C GLU A 36 -7.81 0.28 3.73
N LYS A 37 -7.04 -0.48 4.52
CA LYS A 37 -6.23 0.06 5.62
C LYS A 37 -5.21 1.08 5.12
N LEU A 38 -4.52 0.79 4.02
CA LEU A 38 -3.55 1.69 3.41
C LEU A 38 -4.21 2.99 2.96
N ALA A 39 -5.34 2.92 2.26
CA ALA A 39 -6.09 4.07 1.79
C ALA A 39 -6.55 4.98 2.94
N LYS A 40 -7.10 4.39 4.00
CA LYS A 40 -7.53 5.13 5.18
C LYS A 40 -6.36 5.84 5.87
N LEU A 41 -5.24 5.14 6.04
CA LEU A 41 -4.08 5.68 6.75
C LEU A 41 -3.38 6.80 5.96
N ILE A 42 -3.39 6.74 4.63
CA ILE A 42 -2.94 7.84 3.76
C ILE A 42 -3.84 9.06 3.97
N ASP A 43 -5.17 8.88 3.94
CA ASP A 43 -6.13 9.98 4.12
C ASP A 43 -5.97 10.62 5.51
N GLU A 44 -5.87 9.81 6.57
CA GLU A 44 -5.63 10.28 7.94
C GLU A 44 -4.33 11.09 8.05
N LYS A 45 -3.23 10.61 7.45
CA LYS A 45 -1.94 11.31 7.50
C LYS A 45 -1.91 12.55 6.59
N LYS A 46 -2.65 12.55 5.47
CA LYS A 46 -2.87 13.73 4.63
C LYS A 46 -3.64 14.80 5.39
N ALA A 47 -4.76 14.43 6.01
CA ALA A 47 -5.59 15.32 6.82
C ALA A 47 -4.82 15.88 8.01
N ALA A 48 -3.96 15.08 8.65
CA ALA A 48 -3.09 15.51 9.73
C ALA A 48 -1.87 16.35 9.27
N GLY A 49 -1.63 16.49 7.96
CA GLY A 49 -0.46 17.20 7.40
C GLY A 49 0.89 16.53 7.71
N THR A 50 0.87 15.25 8.12
CA THR A 50 2.07 14.49 8.50
C THR A 50 2.70 13.75 7.32
N LEU A 51 1.96 13.57 6.23
CA LEU A 51 2.43 12.95 5.00
C LEU A 51 2.89 14.02 4.01
N LYS A 52 4.20 14.13 3.80
CA LYS A 52 4.79 15.11 2.85
C LYS A 52 4.61 14.72 1.39
N ASP A 53 4.72 13.43 1.09
CA ASP A 53 4.52 12.89 -0.26
C ASP A 53 3.68 11.62 -0.16
N ALA A 54 2.45 11.72 -0.65
CA ALA A 54 1.53 10.59 -0.73
C ALA A 54 1.60 9.86 -2.07
N SER A 55 2.18 10.49 -3.08
CA SER A 55 2.23 10.03 -4.47
C SER A 55 2.72 8.58 -4.56
N PHE A 56 3.78 8.23 -3.82
CA PHE A 56 4.29 6.86 -3.79
C PHE A 56 3.25 5.83 -3.33
N TYR A 57 2.50 6.13 -2.27
CA TYR A 57 1.52 5.20 -1.72
C TYR A 57 0.22 5.18 -2.50
N GLU A 58 -0.14 6.29 -3.15
CA GLU A 58 -1.30 6.37 -4.05
C GLU A 58 -1.06 5.55 -5.32
N ASN A 59 0.12 5.65 -5.92
CA ASN A 59 0.50 4.78 -7.05
C ASN A 59 0.47 3.30 -6.64
N ALA A 60 1.07 2.96 -5.49
CA ALA A 60 1.03 1.58 -4.99
C ALA A 60 -0.40 1.07 -4.75
N LEU A 61 -1.31 1.95 -4.29
CA LEU A 61 -2.72 1.62 -4.11
C LEU A 61 -3.41 1.28 -5.42
N GLU A 62 -3.14 2.05 -6.48
CA GLU A 62 -3.68 1.77 -7.81
C GLU A 62 -3.17 0.44 -8.34
N GLU A 63 -1.86 0.19 -8.25
CA GLU A 63 -1.24 -1.09 -8.62
C GLU A 63 -1.92 -2.26 -7.89
N PHE A 64 -2.06 -2.18 -6.56
CA PHE A 64 -2.69 -3.24 -5.77
C PHE A 64 -4.17 -3.46 -6.13
N ARG A 65 -4.91 -2.39 -6.44
CA ARG A 65 -6.30 -2.51 -6.90
C ARG A 65 -6.38 -3.20 -8.25
N GLU A 66 -5.43 -2.94 -9.14
CA GLU A 66 -5.32 -3.66 -10.42
C GLU A 66 -4.92 -5.12 -10.23
N ASP A 67 -3.95 -5.42 -9.35
CA ASP A 67 -3.55 -6.79 -9.02
C ASP A 67 -4.73 -7.60 -8.47
N VAL A 68 -5.52 -7.04 -7.54
CA VAL A 68 -6.70 -7.71 -6.97
C VAL A 68 -7.82 -7.89 -8.00
N LYS A 69 -7.98 -6.96 -8.95
CA LYS A 69 -8.94 -7.09 -10.06
C LYS A 69 -8.52 -8.19 -11.05
N ASN A 70 -7.23 -8.24 -11.36
CA ASN A 70 -6.64 -9.22 -12.26
C ASN A 70 -6.27 -10.54 -11.57
N PHE A 71 -6.55 -10.66 -10.27
CA PHE A 71 -6.35 -11.87 -9.47
C PHE A 71 -7.12 -13.01 -10.12
N LYS A 72 -6.43 -13.81 -10.92
CA LYS A 72 -7.03 -14.94 -11.62
C LYS A 72 -7.69 -15.83 -10.58
N ARG A 73 -8.96 -16.18 -10.80
CA ARG A 73 -9.52 -17.40 -10.22
C ARG A 73 -8.68 -18.54 -10.77
N THR A 74 -7.67 -18.97 -10.02
CA THR A 74 -7.03 -20.26 -10.25
C THR A 74 -8.13 -21.30 -10.00
N TYR A 75 -8.70 -21.81 -11.10
CA TYR A 75 -9.63 -22.93 -11.12
C TYR A 75 -8.87 -24.24 -10.98
#